data_AF-A0A383AAE4-F1
#
_entry.id   AF-A0A383AAE4-F1
#
_cell.length_a   1.000
_cell.length_b   1.000
_cell.length_c   1.000
_cell.angle_alpha   90.00
_cell.angle_beta   90.00
_cell.angle_gamma   90.00
#
_symmetry.space_group_name_H-M   'P 1'
#
loop_
_entity.id
_entity.type
_entity.pdbx_description
1 polymer ?
#
loop_
_entity_poly.entity_id
_entity_poly.type
_entity_poly.pdbx_seq_one_letter_code
_entity_poly.pdbx_strand_id
1 'polypeptide(L)'
;MPFIDRDFINDLSNRVDIVSLINKRVALKKAGKDYKACCPFHEEKTPSFTVVPSKQIFHCFGCGESGGVIDFIKKFDHLGFVEAVEAVSGESGISVVYDQTAKPVDSRFKRFNNLMMELSDFYQSQLKQSATKKKAIDYAKKRGISGSIAKRFELGYAPSGWSNLYENYKSNEESLADLVTMGMLVSKKDKKNDYYDRFRDRLMFPIHNAKGNVIAFGGRVLSNKDNPKYLNSPETPLFSKSKELYGLY
;
A
#
# COMPACT_ATOMS: atom_id res chain seq x y z
N MET A 1 8.94 -5.27 4.71
CA MET A 1 10.11 -4.40 4.61
C MET A 1 10.77 -4.38 5.97
N PRO A 2 12.07 -4.73 6.08
CA PRO A 2 12.79 -4.58 7.33
C PRO A 2 12.80 -3.10 7.70
N PHE A 3 12.52 -2.81 8.98
CA PHE A 3 12.64 -1.44 9.48
C PHE A 3 14.12 -1.15 9.70
N ILE A 4 14.62 -0.08 9.09
CA ILE A 4 15.93 0.47 9.43
C ILE A 4 15.78 1.18 10.77
N ASP A 5 16.76 0.98 11.65
CA ASP A 5 16.79 1.59 12.98
C ASP A 5 16.66 3.13 12.88
N ARG A 6 15.80 3.72 13.71
CA ARG A 6 15.51 5.16 13.63
C ARG A 6 16.71 6.01 14.04
N ASP A 7 17.47 5.56 15.03
CA ASP A 7 18.65 6.28 15.48
C ASP A 7 19.73 6.19 14.42
N PHE A 8 19.86 5.04 13.73
CA PHE A 8 20.71 4.91 12.55
C PHE A 8 20.32 5.87 11.43
N ILE A 9 19.04 5.99 11.06
CA ILE A 9 18.59 6.92 10.01
C ILE A 9 18.97 8.37 10.37
N ASN A 10 18.69 8.77 11.61
CA ASN A 10 18.97 10.12 12.09
C ASN A 10 20.47 10.40 12.11
N ASP A 11 21.29 9.42 12.47
CA ASP A 11 22.73 9.55 12.59
C ASP A 11 23.46 9.40 11.24
N LEU A 12 22.88 8.69 10.27
CA LEU A 12 23.50 8.47 8.96
C LEU A 12 23.87 9.78 8.28
N SER A 13 23.00 10.80 8.36
CA SER A 13 23.26 12.12 7.78
C SER A 13 24.47 12.84 8.42
N ASN A 14 24.84 12.50 9.64
CA ASN A 14 26.01 13.06 10.34
C ASN A 14 27.30 12.28 10.06
N ARG A 15 27.19 11.03 9.56
CA ARG A 15 28.33 10.13 9.32
C ARG A 15 28.84 10.16 7.88
N VAL A 16 28.13 10.84 7.00
CA VAL A 16 28.41 10.88 5.57
C VAL A 16 28.83 12.28 5.15
N ASP A 17 29.54 12.35 4.03
CA ASP A 17 29.87 13.63 3.39
C ASP A 17 28.92 13.88 2.22
N ILE A 18 27.96 14.79 2.43
CA ILE A 18 27.01 15.21 1.40
C ILE A 18 27.71 15.71 0.12
N VAL A 19 28.88 16.35 0.23
CA VAL A 19 29.60 16.87 -0.95
C VAL A 19 30.10 15.72 -1.80
N SER A 20 30.80 14.75 -1.18
CA SER A 20 31.30 13.56 -1.86
C SER A 20 30.19 12.79 -2.58
N LEU A 21 29.07 12.55 -1.90
CA LEU A 21 27.95 11.76 -2.46
C LEU A 21 27.22 12.48 -3.60
N ILE A 22 26.99 13.79 -3.47
CA ILE A 22 26.37 14.58 -4.55
C ILE A 22 27.33 14.74 -5.72
N ASN A 23 28.63 14.95 -5.46
CA ASN A 23 29.63 15.20 -6.51
C ASN A 23 29.82 14.03 -7.48
N LYS A 24 29.42 12.81 -7.09
CA LYS A 24 29.37 11.63 -7.98
C LYS A 24 28.29 11.73 -9.06
N ARG A 25 27.25 12.55 -8.83
CA ARG A 25 26.06 12.68 -9.68
C ARG A 25 26.01 14.04 -10.39
N VAL A 26 26.42 15.09 -9.69
CA VAL A 26 26.40 16.47 -10.17
C VAL A 26 27.76 17.11 -9.91
N ALA A 27 28.42 17.61 -10.95
CA ALA A 27 29.72 18.24 -10.81
C ALA A 27 29.63 19.54 -10.00
N LEU A 28 30.05 19.48 -8.73
CA LEU A 28 30.03 20.59 -7.80
C LEU A 28 31.28 21.47 -7.97
N LYS A 29 31.08 22.79 -8.01
CA LYS A 29 32.17 23.78 -7.99
C LYS A 29 32.23 24.47 -6.63
N LYS A 30 33.42 24.56 -6.04
CA LYS A 30 33.62 25.24 -4.75
C LYS A 30 33.34 26.74 -4.89
N ALA A 31 32.55 27.29 -3.98
CA ALA A 31 32.15 28.69 -3.93
C ALA A 31 32.26 29.19 -2.48
N GLY A 32 33.45 29.64 -2.09
CA GLY A 32 33.76 30.00 -0.70
C GLY A 32 33.75 28.77 0.19
N LYS A 33 32.86 28.77 1.20
CA LYS A 33 32.67 27.66 2.14
C LYS A 33 31.67 26.59 1.66
N ASP A 34 30.91 26.92 0.62
CA ASP A 34 29.84 26.10 0.06
C ASP A 34 30.22 25.59 -1.33
N TYR A 35 29.36 24.77 -1.93
CA TYR A 35 29.52 24.24 -3.29
C TYR A 35 28.30 24.57 -4.13
N LYS A 36 28.49 24.79 -5.43
CA LYS A 36 27.41 25.16 -6.36
C LYS A 36 27.43 24.34 -7.64
N ALA A 37 26.25 24.14 -8.22
CA ALA A 37 26.03 23.56 -9.54
C ALA A 37 24.72 24.05 -10.16
N CYS A 38 24.48 23.70 -11.43
CA CYS A 38 23.11 23.74 -11.95
C CYS A 38 22.31 22.62 -11.30
N CYS A 39 21.06 22.92 -10.96
CA CYS A 39 20.15 21.99 -10.30
C CYS A 39 19.84 20.81 -11.22
N PRO A 40 19.94 19.57 -10.73
CA PRO A 40 19.54 18.40 -11.51
C PRO A 40 18.02 18.19 -11.55
N PHE A 41 17.25 18.95 -10.76
CA PHE A 41 15.81 18.76 -10.59
C PHE A 41 14.94 19.74 -11.40
N HIS A 42 15.57 20.70 -12.09
CA HIS A 42 14.89 21.58 -13.05
C HIS A 42 15.90 22.11 -14.07
N GLU A 43 15.41 22.57 -15.22
CA GLU A 43 16.28 23.13 -16.26
C GLU A 43 16.66 24.58 -15.96
N GLU A 44 17.96 24.86 -15.89
CA GLU A 44 18.50 26.21 -15.73
C GLU A 44 19.87 26.38 -16.41
N LYS A 45 20.23 27.63 -16.71
CA LYS A 45 21.55 27.98 -17.28
C LYS A 45 22.53 28.54 -16.26
N THR A 46 22.03 29.05 -15.14
CA THR A 46 22.82 29.68 -14.08
C THR A 46 22.78 28.81 -12.83
N PRO A 47 23.92 28.52 -12.17
CA PRO A 47 23.94 27.68 -10.97
C PRO A 47 23.10 28.23 -9.81
N SER A 48 21.99 27.57 -9.47
CA SER A 48 21.18 27.89 -8.28
C SER A 48 21.22 26.82 -7.19
N PHE A 49 21.74 25.62 -7.50
CA PHE A 49 21.88 24.52 -6.54
C PHE A 49 23.12 24.73 -5.65
N THR A 50 22.91 24.83 -4.34
CA THR A 50 23.97 25.05 -3.35
C THR A 50 23.99 23.90 -2.34
N VAL A 51 25.18 23.36 -2.08
CA VAL A 51 25.44 22.36 -1.03
C VAL A 51 26.24 23.03 0.08
N VAL A 52 25.75 22.91 1.31
CA VAL A 52 26.32 23.55 2.52
C VAL A 52 26.89 22.45 3.41
N PRO A 53 28.20 22.15 3.34
CA PRO A 53 28.79 21.00 4.00
C PRO A 53 28.70 21.08 5.53
N SER A 54 28.81 22.29 6.08
CA SER A 54 28.71 22.54 7.53
C SER A 54 27.33 22.23 8.11
N LYS A 55 26.31 22.16 7.27
CA LYS A 55 24.93 21.83 7.66
C LYS A 55 24.46 20.48 7.13
N GLN A 56 25.26 19.78 6.31
CA GLN A 56 24.87 18.55 5.63
C GLN A 56 23.54 18.66 4.84
N ILE A 57 23.32 19.81 4.18
CA ILE A 57 22.11 20.06 3.37
C ILE A 57 22.45 20.57 1.98
N PHE A 58 21.50 20.41 1.05
CA PHE A 58 21.43 21.15 -0.19
C PHE A 58 20.19 22.04 -0.24
N HIS A 59 20.26 23.11 -1.01
CA HIS A 59 19.11 23.93 -1.37
C HIS A 59 19.29 24.53 -2.76
N CYS A 60 18.24 24.50 -3.56
CA CYS A 60 18.17 25.13 -4.87
C CYS A 60 17.37 26.43 -4.79
N PHE A 61 18.04 27.56 -5.03
CA PHE A 61 17.39 28.87 -5.00
C PHE A 61 16.50 29.16 -6.22
N GLY A 62 16.53 28.32 -7.26
CA GLY A 62 15.66 28.43 -8.43
C GLY A 62 14.30 27.74 -8.25
N CYS A 63 14.30 26.45 -7.90
CA CYS A 63 13.08 25.66 -7.76
C CYS A 63 12.64 25.39 -6.31
N GLY A 64 13.43 25.80 -5.31
CA GLY A 64 13.12 25.63 -3.88
C GLY A 64 13.43 24.24 -3.31
N GLU A 65 13.89 23.29 -4.14
CA GLU A 65 14.23 21.95 -3.71
C GLU A 65 15.33 21.95 -2.65
N SER A 66 15.14 21.18 -1.59
CA SER A 66 16.05 21.13 -0.46
C SER A 66 15.95 19.83 0.30
N GLY A 67 17.02 19.46 0.99
CA GLY A 67 17.04 18.28 1.83
C GLY A 67 18.45 17.88 2.25
N GLY A 68 18.56 16.74 2.89
CA GLY A 68 19.84 16.08 3.16
C GLY A 68 20.28 15.20 2.00
N VAL A 69 21.33 14.40 2.25
CA VAL A 69 21.84 13.50 1.21
C VAL A 69 20.86 12.39 0.83
N ILE A 70 20.09 11.85 1.79
CA ILE A 70 19.10 10.81 1.52
C ILE A 70 18.01 11.36 0.59
N ASP A 71 17.54 12.59 0.82
CA ASP A 71 16.53 13.23 -0.02
C ASP A 71 17.04 13.43 -1.46
N PHE A 72 18.31 13.86 -1.59
CA PHE A 72 18.96 14.03 -2.88
C PHE A 72 19.01 12.70 -3.65
N ILE A 73 19.56 11.65 -3.03
CA ILE A 73 19.75 10.33 -3.64
C ILE A 73 18.41 9.71 -4.01
N LYS A 74 17.44 9.75 -3.10
CA LYS A 74 16.07 9.30 -3.33
C LYS A 74 15.48 9.95 -4.59
N LYS A 75 15.64 11.27 -4.72
CA LYS A 75 15.05 12.02 -5.83
C LYS A 75 15.80 11.85 -7.14
N PHE A 76 17.14 11.88 -7.10
CA PHE A 76 17.99 11.78 -8.28
C PHE A 76 18.02 10.37 -8.86
N ASP A 77 18.08 9.34 -8.00
CA ASP A 77 18.16 7.92 -8.43
C ASP A 77 16.77 7.27 -8.53
N HIS A 78 15.68 8.02 -8.29
CA HIS A 78 14.29 7.52 -8.30
C HIS A 78 14.04 6.33 -7.36
N LEU A 79 14.66 6.35 -6.18
CA LEU A 79 14.60 5.27 -5.21
C LEU A 79 13.48 5.46 -4.18
N GLY A 80 13.02 4.34 -3.61
CA GLY A 80 12.28 4.34 -2.35
C GLY A 80 13.17 4.82 -1.18
N PHE A 81 12.56 5.20 -0.06
CA PHE A 81 13.31 5.71 1.10
C PHE A 81 14.32 4.70 1.65
N VAL A 82 13.93 3.43 1.79
CA VAL A 82 14.81 2.35 2.29
C VAL A 82 15.98 2.13 1.34
N GLU A 83 15.70 2.04 0.04
CA GLU A 83 16.72 1.88 -1.01
C GLU A 83 17.70 3.06 -1.03
N ALA A 84 17.21 4.29 -0.85
CA ALA A 84 18.08 5.48 -0.75
C ALA A 84 18.99 5.45 0.48
N VAL A 85 18.48 4.99 1.64
CA VAL A 85 19.29 4.82 2.87
C VAL A 85 20.36 3.75 2.67
N GLU A 86 20.00 2.61 2.06
CA GLU A 86 20.95 1.53 1.73
C GLU A 86 22.01 2.00 0.73
N ALA A 87 21.63 2.76 -0.30
CA ALA A 87 22.56 3.33 -1.28
C ALA A 87 23.57 4.29 -0.62
N VAL A 88 23.08 5.25 0.19
CA VAL A 88 23.94 6.18 0.94
C VAL A 88 24.90 5.43 1.86
N SER A 89 24.39 4.44 2.59
CA SER A 89 25.18 3.65 3.54
C SER A 89 26.25 2.82 2.82
N GLY A 90 25.90 2.12 1.76
CA GLY A 90 26.82 1.32 0.96
C GLY A 90 27.91 2.16 0.28
N GLU A 91 27.55 3.30 -0.30
CA GLU A 91 28.52 4.23 -0.89
C GLU A 91 29.48 4.89 0.12
N SER A 92 29.10 4.90 1.40
CA SER A 92 29.89 5.44 2.50
C SER A 92 30.62 4.37 3.31
N GLY A 93 30.50 3.09 2.92
CA GLY A 93 31.08 1.96 3.66
C GLY A 93 30.46 1.73 5.05
N ILE A 94 29.25 2.24 5.28
CA ILE A 94 28.52 2.12 6.54
C ILE A 94 27.55 0.95 6.42
N SER A 95 27.64 -0.02 7.33
CA SER A 95 26.65 -1.10 7.39
C SER A 95 25.32 -0.57 7.93
N VAL A 96 24.23 -0.84 7.21
CA VAL A 96 22.88 -0.48 7.64
C VAL A 96 22.53 -1.23 8.92
N VAL A 97 22.14 -0.50 9.96
CA VAL A 97 21.58 -1.10 11.17
C VAL A 97 20.08 -1.26 10.96
N TYR A 98 19.68 -2.50 10.75
CA TYR A 98 18.27 -2.86 10.80
C TYR A 98 17.85 -2.97 12.26
N ASP A 99 16.64 -2.50 12.56
CA ASP A 99 16.05 -2.64 13.88
C ASP A 99 15.83 -4.14 14.13
N GLN A 100 16.68 -4.73 14.97
CA GLN A 100 16.56 -6.14 15.37
C GLN A 100 15.38 -6.38 16.33
N THR A 101 14.80 -5.30 16.87
CA THR A 101 13.57 -5.33 17.69
C THR A 101 12.31 -5.03 16.89
N ALA A 102 12.44 -4.51 15.66
CA ALA A 102 11.34 -4.44 14.73
C ALA A 102 10.87 -5.87 14.47
N LYS A 103 9.65 -6.16 14.92
CA LYS A 103 9.03 -7.46 14.72
C LYS A 103 9.23 -7.86 13.26
N PRO A 104 9.74 -9.07 12.97
CA PRO A 104 9.78 -9.55 11.60
C PRO A 104 8.41 -9.29 10.99
N VAL A 105 8.37 -8.72 9.78
CA VAL A 105 7.11 -8.51 9.08
C VAL A 105 6.48 -9.88 9.01
N ASP A 106 5.43 -10.05 9.82
CA ASP A 106 4.80 -11.32 10.03
C ASP A 106 4.43 -11.87 8.66
N SER A 107 5.00 -13.04 8.31
CA SER A 107 4.92 -13.60 6.95
C SER A 107 3.47 -13.78 6.51
N ARG A 108 2.55 -13.88 7.48
CA ARG A 108 1.09 -13.86 7.27
C ARG A 108 0.61 -12.61 6.55
N PHE A 109 1.21 -11.44 6.73
CA PHE A 109 0.83 -10.22 5.99
C PHE A 109 0.99 -10.39 4.48
N LYS A 110 2.03 -11.08 4.01
CA LYS A 110 2.19 -11.36 2.57
C LYS A 110 1.04 -12.25 2.09
N ARG A 111 0.68 -13.28 2.86
CA ARG A 111 -0.44 -14.15 2.55
C ARG A 111 -1.78 -13.42 2.59
N PHE A 112 -2.01 -12.56 3.59
CA PHE A 112 -3.22 -11.76 3.69
C PHE A 112 -3.38 -10.83 2.48
N ASN A 113 -2.31 -10.16 2.05
CA ASN A 113 -2.38 -9.29 0.86
C ASN A 113 -2.71 -10.09 -0.40
N ASN A 114 -2.04 -11.23 -0.61
CA ASN A 114 -2.31 -12.12 -1.75
C ASN A 114 -3.76 -12.63 -1.71
N LEU A 115 -4.21 -13.10 -0.55
CA LEU A 115 -5.58 -13.57 -0.34
C LEU A 115 -6.60 -12.48 -0.68
N MET A 116 -6.43 -11.25 -0.17
CA MET A 116 -7.38 -10.16 -0.44
C MET A 116 -7.44 -9.77 -1.92
N MET A 117 -6.31 -9.87 -2.64
CA MET A 117 -6.26 -9.70 -4.09
C MET A 117 -7.05 -10.80 -4.81
N GLU A 118 -6.80 -12.07 -4.47
CA GLU A 118 -7.55 -13.22 -5.02
C GLU A 118 -9.06 -13.11 -4.75
N LEU A 119 -9.45 -12.60 -3.57
CA LEU A 119 -10.85 -12.39 -3.23
C LEU A 119 -11.50 -11.27 -4.06
N SER A 120 -10.75 -10.22 -4.40
CA SER A 120 -11.23 -9.17 -5.31
C SER A 120 -11.56 -9.79 -6.66
N ASP A 121 -10.63 -10.59 -7.21
CA ASP A 121 -10.82 -11.30 -8.47
C ASP A 121 -11.98 -12.29 -8.40
N PHE A 122 -12.10 -13.04 -7.30
CA PHE A 122 -13.22 -13.93 -7.06
C PHE A 122 -14.56 -13.18 -7.14
N TYR A 123 -14.76 -12.10 -6.38
CA TYR A 123 -16.04 -11.38 -6.41
C TYR A 123 -16.30 -10.69 -7.74
N GLN A 124 -15.27 -10.16 -8.41
CA GLN A 124 -15.40 -9.62 -9.77
C GLN A 124 -15.83 -10.71 -10.77
N SER A 125 -15.26 -11.91 -10.67
CA SER A 125 -15.66 -13.06 -11.50
C SER A 125 -17.12 -13.45 -11.25
N GLN A 126 -17.57 -13.42 -9.99
CA GLN A 126 -18.96 -13.72 -9.63
C GLN A 126 -19.93 -12.69 -10.23
N LEU A 127 -19.56 -11.41 -10.31
CA LEU A 127 -20.37 -10.39 -10.99
C LEU A 127 -20.51 -10.65 -12.50
N LYS A 128 -19.54 -11.37 -13.10
CA LYS A 128 -19.53 -11.71 -14.53
C LYS A 128 -20.15 -13.08 -14.82
N GLN A 129 -20.03 -14.05 -13.91
CA GLN A 129 -20.28 -15.47 -14.22
C GLN A 129 -21.37 -16.10 -13.34
N SER A 130 -21.62 -15.59 -12.14
CA SER A 130 -22.61 -16.21 -11.23
C SER A 130 -23.99 -16.32 -11.88
N ALA A 131 -24.67 -17.44 -11.68
CA ALA A 131 -26.05 -17.64 -12.14
C ALA A 131 -27.01 -16.56 -11.59
N THR A 132 -26.69 -15.99 -10.43
CA THR A 132 -27.49 -14.96 -9.76
C THR A 132 -26.97 -13.53 -9.99
N LYS A 133 -26.02 -13.31 -10.89
CA LYS A 133 -25.40 -11.98 -11.14
C LYS A 133 -26.39 -10.91 -11.59
N LYS A 134 -27.49 -11.29 -12.26
CA LYS A 134 -28.42 -10.36 -12.92
C LYS A 134 -28.97 -9.32 -11.93
N LYS A 135 -29.37 -9.73 -10.72
CA LYS A 135 -29.85 -8.79 -9.69
C LYS A 135 -28.80 -7.76 -9.26
N ALA A 136 -27.53 -8.15 -9.18
CA ALA A 136 -26.45 -7.23 -8.82
C ALA A 136 -26.18 -6.22 -9.95
N ILE A 137 -26.14 -6.70 -11.20
CA ILE A 137 -25.97 -5.86 -12.39
C ILE A 137 -27.13 -4.87 -12.54
N ASP A 138 -28.37 -5.35 -12.42
CA ASP A 138 -29.58 -4.51 -12.58
C ASP A 138 -29.65 -3.47 -11.46
N TYR A 139 -29.30 -3.85 -10.22
CA TYR A 139 -29.19 -2.90 -9.11
C TYR A 139 -28.13 -1.82 -9.39
N ALA A 140 -26.92 -2.21 -9.82
CA ALA A 140 -25.83 -1.28 -10.12
C ALA A 140 -26.23 -0.30 -11.24
N LYS A 141 -26.82 -0.80 -12.34
CA LYS A 141 -27.30 0.03 -13.45
C LYS A 141 -28.38 1.01 -13.01
N LYS A 142 -29.35 0.57 -12.22
CA LYS A 142 -30.41 1.44 -11.67
C LYS A 142 -29.84 2.57 -10.80
N ARG A 143 -28.65 2.38 -10.22
CA ARG A 143 -27.95 3.37 -9.41
C ARG A 143 -26.96 4.23 -10.22
N GLY A 144 -26.94 4.11 -11.55
CA GLY A 144 -26.05 4.88 -12.42
C GLY A 144 -24.61 4.36 -12.46
N ILE A 145 -24.35 3.15 -11.95
CA ILE A 145 -23.03 2.53 -11.98
C ILE A 145 -22.87 1.83 -13.34
N SER A 146 -22.09 2.46 -14.23
CA SER A 146 -21.76 1.89 -15.54
C SER A 146 -20.80 0.71 -15.40
N GLY A 147 -20.65 -0.08 -16.47
CA GLY A 147 -19.64 -1.13 -16.53
C GLY A 147 -18.21 -0.60 -16.40
N SER A 148 -17.93 0.61 -16.90
CA SER A 148 -16.62 1.26 -16.77
C SER A 148 -16.33 1.69 -15.33
N ILE A 149 -17.33 2.22 -14.61
CA ILE A 149 -17.20 2.53 -13.17
C ILE A 149 -17.01 1.24 -12.38
N ALA A 150 -17.83 0.21 -12.66
CA ALA A 150 -17.72 -1.08 -11.99
C ALA A 150 -16.32 -1.71 -12.20
N LYS A 151 -15.76 -1.61 -13.40
CA LYS A 151 -14.40 -2.07 -13.69
C LYS A 151 -13.34 -1.23 -12.97
N ARG A 152 -13.44 0.10 -13.02
CA ARG A 152 -12.47 1.02 -12.39
C ARG A 152 -12.37 0.82 -10.87
N PHE A 153 -13.51 0.60 -10.22
CA PHE A 153 -13.60 0.39 -8.77
C PHE A 153 -13.61 -1.10 -8.39
N GLU A 154 -13.30 -2.00 -9.34
CA GLU A 154 -13.19 -3.45 -9.11
C GLU A 154 -14.43 -4.05 -8.43
N LEU A 155 -15.62 -3.53 -8.75
CA LEU A 155 -16.84 -3.98 -8.11
C LEU A 155 -17.09 -5.47 -8.39
N GLY A 156 -17.49 -6.16 -7.34
CA GLY A 156 -17.78 -7.59 -7.38
C GLY A 156 -19.18 -7.92 -6.90
N TYR A 157 -19.48 -9.20 -6.81
CA TYR A 157 -20.75 -9.70 -6.30
C TYR A 157 -20.50 -10.90 -5.39
N ALA A 158 -21.03 -10.86 -4.18
CA ALA A 158 -21.11 -12.02 -3.30
C ALA A 158 -22.45 -12.72 -3.56
N PRO A 159 -22.46 -13.93 -4.15
CA PRO A 159 -23.70 -14.63 -4.44
C PRO A 159 -24.54 -14.90 -3.19
N SER A 160 -25.83 -15.16 -3.39
CA SER A 160 -26.67 -15.74 -2.34
C SER A 160 -26.17 -17.14 -1.97
N GLY A 161 -26.45 -17.58 -0.75
CA GLY A 161 -25.92 -18.84 -0.21
C GLY A 161 -24.95 -18.58 0.93
N TRP A 162 -24.67 -19.60 1.73
CA TRP A 162 -23.93 -19.48 2.99
C TRP A 162 -22.44 -19.84 2.87
N SER A 163 -22.02 -20.48 1.78
CA SER A 163 -20.70 -21.12 1.70
C SER A 163 -20.04 -21.00 0.33
N ASN A 164 -20.44 -20.05 -0.51
CA ASN A 164 -19.85 -19.90 -1.85
C ASN A 164 -18.33 -19.68 -1.78
N LEU A 165 -17.89 -18.82 -0.87
CA LEU A 165 -16.48 -18.57 -0.64
C LEU A 165 -15.83 -19.75 0.10
N TYR A 166 -16.48 -20.26 1.14
CA TYR A 166 -15.97 -21.43 1.87
C TYR A 166 -15.68 -22.62 0.94
N GLU A 167 -16.62 -23.00 0.07
CA GLU A 167 -16.46 -24.13 -0.85
C GLU A 167 -15.28 -23.95 -1.81
N ASN A 168 -14.95 -22.70 -2.17
CA ASN A 168 -13.81 -22.40 -3.05
C ASN A 168 -12.45 -22.53 -2.36
N TYR A 169 -12.40 -22.44 -1.03
CA TYR A 169 -11.16 -22.45 -0.24
C TYR A 169 -11.04 -23.61 0.75
N LYS A 170 -12.06 -24.48 0.86
CA LYS A 170 -12.13 -25.57 1.87
C LYS A 170 -10.98 -26.57 1.81
N SER A 171 -10.30 -26.69 0.68
CA SER A 171 -9.17 -27.61 0.49
C SER A 171 -7.86 -27.12 1.12
N ASN A 172 -7.80 -25.87 1.59
CA ASN A 172 -6.61 -25.29 2.20
C ASN A 172 -6.94 -24.74 3.59
N GLU A 173 -6.55 -25.46 4.64
CA GLU A 173 -6.79 -25.07 6.04
C GLU A 173 -6.14 -23.73 6.41
N GLU A 174 -4.96 -23.42 5.85
CA GLU A 174 -4.28 -22.15 6.08
C GLU A 174 -5.06 -20.98 5.48
N SER A 175 -5.58 -21.15 4.25
CA SER A 175 -6.46 -20.16 3.63
C SER A 175 -7.74 -19.95 4.45
N LEU A 176 -8.34 -21.02 5.00
CA LEU A 176 -9.52 -20.88 5.87
C LEU A 176 -9.20 -20.06 7.14
N ALA A 177 -8.06 -20.32 7.78
CA ALA A 177 -7.62 -19.57 8.95
C ALA A 177 -7.37 -18.09 8.62
N ASP A 178 -6.71 -17.83 7.48
CA ASP A 178 -6.45 -16.48 7.00
C ASP A 178 -7.77 -15.76 6.61
N LEU A 179 -8.74 -16.45 6.00
CA LEU A 179 -10.06 -15.92 5.69
C LEU A 179 -10.88 -15.54 6.93
N VAL A 180 -10.78 -16.33 8.01
CA VAL A 180 -11.40 -15.99 9.30
C VAL A 180 -10.73 -14.77 9.90
N THR A 181 -9.39 -14.74 9.89
CA THR A 181 -8.58 -13.62 10.42
C THR A 181 -8.87 -12.31 9.68
N MET A 182 -9.01 -12.37 8.36
CA MET A 182 -9.37 -11.24 7.50
C MET A 182 -10.86 -10.93 7.49
N GLY A 183 -11.66 -11.61 8.32
CA GLY A 183 -13.08 -11.35 8.48
C GLY A 183 -13.91 -11.68 7.25
N MET A 184 -13.44 -12.57 6.37
CA MET A 184 -14.16 -12.97 5.16
C MET A 184 -15.04 -14.21 5.40
N LEU A 185 -14.63 -15.07 6.33
CA LEU A 185 -15.45 -16.15 6.88
C LEU A 185 -15.85 -15.87 8.34
N VAL A 186 -16.93 -16.50 8.79
CA VAL A 186 -17.37 -16.53 10.19
C VAL A 186 -17.43 -17.99 10.65
N SER A 187 -16.84 -18.29 11.79
CA SER A 187 -16.96 -19.61 12.43
C SER A 187 -18.31 -19.74 13.15
N LYS A 188 -19.02 -20.86 12.98
CA LYS A 188 -20.17 -21.22 13.82
C LYS A 188 -19.66 -21.85 15.12
N LYS A 189 -20.32 -21.54 16.24
CA LYS A 189 -19.90 -21.96 17.59
C LYS A 189 -19.56 -23.46 17.69
N ASP A 190 -18.47 -23.78 18.39
CA ASP A 190 -18.05 -25.06 18.96
C ASP A 190 -18.00 -26.31 18.06
N LYS A 191 -18.11 -26.17 16.73
CA LYS A 191 -17.87 -27.27 15.78
C LYS A 191 -16.69 -26.96 14.87
N LYS A 192 -15.71 -27.86 14.85
CA LYS A 192 -14.55 -27.80 13.96
C LYS A 192 -15.04 -27.81 12.50
N ASN A 193 -14.52 -26.89 11.68
CA ASN A 193 -14.78 -26.75 10.26
C ASN A 193 -16.20 -26.33 9.82
N ASP A 194 -16.99 -25.68 10.69
CA ASP A 194 -18.27 -25.09 10.31
C ASP A 194 -18.14 -23.57 10.10
N TYR A 195 -17.98 -23.15 8.84
CA TYR A 195 -17.83 -21.75 8.45
C TYR A 195 -18.99 -21.27 7.58
N TYR A 196 -19.19 -19.96 7.53
CA TYR A 196 -20.04 -19.33 6.53
C TYR A 196 -19.46 -18.01 6.02
N ASP A 197 -19.79 -17.67 4.79
CA ASP A 197 -19.36 -16.45 4.11
C ASP A 197 -19.88 -15.22 4.85
N ARG A 198 -19.04 -14.24 5.17
CA ARG A 198 -19.50 -13.00 5.81
C ARG A 198 -20.42 -12.20 4.90
N PHE A 199 -20.01 -12.07 3.64
CA PHE A 199 -20.74 -11.34 2.62
C PHE A 199 -21.57 -12.31 1.81
N ARG A 200 -22.87 -12.06 1.75
CA ARG A 200 -23.85 -12.90 1.05
C ARG A 200 -24.89 -12.00 0.43
N ASP A 201 -25.24 -12.28 -0.82
CA ASP A 201 -26.22 -11.52 -1.59
C ASP A 201 -25.98 -10.00 -1.60
N ARG A 202 -24.74 -9.61 -1.92
CA ARG A 202 -24.29 -8.20 -1.84
C ARG A 202 -23.50 -7.80 -3.07
N LEU A 203 -23.72 -6.56 -3.53
CA LEU A 203 -22.76 -5.88 -4.40
C LEU A 203 -21.52 -5.53 -3.55
N MET A 204 -20.35 -5.95 -4.01
CA MET A 204 -19.09 -5.87 -3.29
C MET A 204 -18.26 -4.69 -3.79
N PHE A 205 -17.70 -3.95 -2.84
CA PHE A 205 -16.86 -2.77 -3.04
C PHE A 205 -15.52 -3.06 -2.37
N PRO A 206 -14.46 -3.43 -3.11
CA PRO A 206 -13.13 -3.58 -2.52
C PRO A 206 -12.67 -2.23 -1.98
N ILE A 207 -12.08 -2.24 -0.78
CA ILE A 207 -11.49 -1.08 -0.13
C ILE A 207 -9.99 -1.18 -0.29
N HIS A 208 -9.39 -0.20 -0.97
CA HIS A 208 -7.95 -0.12 -1.19
C HIS A 208 -7.28 0.78 -0.16
N ASN A 209 -6.05 0.45 0.22
CA ASN A 209 -5.19 1.38 0.94
C ASN A 209 -4.59 2.43 -0.03
N ALA A 210 -3.82 3.38 0.51
CA ALA A 210 -3.16 4.43 -0.29
C ALA A 210 -2.17 3.90 -1.36
N LYS A 211 -1.75 2.63 -1.28
CA LYS A 211 -0.88 1.97 -2.27
C LYS A 211 -1.66 1.19 -3.33
N GLY A 212 -2.99 1.19 -3.27
CA GLY A 212 -3.85 0.45 -4.18
C GLY A 212 -4.01 -1.03 -3.85
N ASN A 213 -3.56 -1.51 -2.68
CA ASN A 213 -3.80 -2.90 -2.27
C ASN A 213 -5.21 -3.04 -1.69
N VAL A 214 -5.94 -4.09 -2.08
CA VAL A 214 -7.22 -4.44 -1.47
C VAL A 214 -6.98 -4.91 -0.02
N ILE A 215 -7.57 -4.23 0.95
CA ILE A 215 -7.38 -4.51 2.37
C ILE A 215 -8.68 -4.87 3.11
N ALA A 216 -9.84 -4.58 2.52
CA ALA A 216 -11.15 -4.91 3.06
C ALA A 216 -12.24 -4.87 1.97
N PHE A 217 -13.47 -5.19 2.35
CA PHE A 217 -14.64 -5.04 1.48
C PHE A 217 -15.78 -4.32 2.20
N GLY A 218 -16.49 -3.48 1.43
CA GLY A 218 -17.85 -3.05 1.72
C GLY A 218 -18.85 -3.89 0.92
N GLY A 219 -19.98 -4.21 1.53
CA GLY A 219 -21.02 -5.04 0.93
C GLY A 219 -22.39 -4.40 1.04
N ARG A 220 -23.00 -4.11 -0.10
CA ARG A 220 -24.33 -3.50 -0.22
C ARG A 220 -25.40 -4.54 -0.51
N VAL A 221 -26.42 -4.63 0.34
CA VAL A 221 -27.58 -5.49 0.05
C VAL A 221 -28.28 -5.08 -1.23
N LEU A 222 -28.78 -6.06 -1.97
CA LEU A 222 -29.52 -5.88 -3.22
C LEU A 222 -31.03 -5.77 -3.00
N SER A 223 -31.52 -6.30 -1.88
CA SER A 223 -32.92 -6.24 -1.45
C SER A 223 -33.08 -5.37 -0.20
N ASN A 224 -34.19 -4.62 -0.13
CA ASN A 224 -34.52 -3.77 1.02
C ASN A 224 -34.97 -4.57 2.25
N LYS A 225 -35.22 -5.88 2.10
CA LYS A 225 -35.58 -6.77 3.21
C LYS A 225 -34.35 -7.23 3.99
N ASP A 226 -33.17 -7.19 3.37
CA ASP A 226 -31.94 -7.67 3.97
C ASP A 226 -31.24 -6.57 4.76
N ASN A 227 -30.74 -6.94 5.93
CA ASN A 227 -30.03 -6.04 6.82
C ASN A 227 -28.65 -6.61 7.19
N PRO A 228 -27.68 -5.75 7.53
CA PRO A 228 -27.72 -4.28 7.43
C PRO A 228 -27.58 -3.80 5.99
N LYS A 229 -28.08 -2.58 5.72
CA LYS A 229 -28.06 -1.88 4.43
C LYS A 229 -26.66 -1.83 3.80
N TYR A 230 -25.63 -1.67 4.61
CA TYR A 230 -24.22 -1.79 4.27
C TYR A 230 -23.52 -2.60 5.36
N LEU A 231 -22.61 -3.47 4.97
CA LEU A 231 -21.75 -4.24 5.85
C LEU A 231 -20.32 -3.99 5.42
N ASN A 232 -19.43 -3.61 6.33
CA ASN A 232 -18.00 -3.56 6.05
C ASN A 232 -17.32 -4.78 6.66
N SER A 233 -16.12 -5.10 6.17
CA SER A 233 -15.20 -5.96 6.91
C SER A 233 -15.02 -5.43 8.35
N PRO A 234 -14.84 -6.32 9.34
CA PRO A 234 -14.46 -5.92 10.69
C PRO A 234 -13.04 -5.32 10.70
N GLU A 235 -12.57 -4.82 11.85
CA GLU A 235 -11.15 -4.52 12.02
C GLU A 235 -10.32 -5.80 11.78
N THR A 236 -9.23 -5.70 11.01
CA THR A 236 -8.34 -6.81 10.69
C THR A 236 -6.88 -6.35 10.74
N PRO A 237 -5.89 -7.26 10.62
CA PRO A 237 -4.49 -6.85 10.49
C PRO A 237 -4.19 -5.91 9.32
N LEU A 238 -4.96 -5.95 8.21
CA LEU A 238 -4.76 -5.05 7.06
C LEU A 238 -5.70 -3.84 7.03
N PHE A 239 -6.79 -3.84 7.82
CA PHE A 239 -7.83 -2.83 7.70
C PHE A 239 -8.23 -2.26 9.06
N SER A 240 -8.14 -0.93 9.16
CA SER A 240 -8.70 -0.18 10.27
C SER A 240 -9.61 0.93 9.77
N LYS A 241 -10.90 0.86 10.10
CA LYS A 241 -11.93 1.73 9.51
C LYS A 241 -11.69 3.22 9.77
N SER A 242 -11.05 3.57 10.89
CA SER A 242 -10.76 4.97 11.25
C SER A 242 -9.57 5.57 10.47
N LYS A 243 -8.78 4.74 9.79
CA LYS A 243 -7.55 5.15 9.09
C LYS A 243 -7.68 5.15 7.57
N GLU A 244 -8.77 4.60 7.03
CA GLU A 244 -8.93 4.41 5.59
C GLU A 244 -10.00 5.34 5.00
N LEU A 245 -9.69 5.89 3.82
CA LEU A 245 -10.62 6.70 3.03
C LEU A 245 -10.88 6.00 1.68
N TYR A 246 -12.14 5.62 1.44
CA TYR A 246 -12.52 4.95 0.20
C TYR A 246 -12.31 5.85 -1.03
N GLY A 247 -11.64 5.32 -2.05
CA GLY A 247 -11.39 6.05 -3.31
C GLY A 247 -10.25 7.06 -3.24
N LEU A 248 -9.38 6.98 -2.22
CA LEU A 248 -8.17 7.81 -2.14
C LEU A 248 -7.10 7.40 -3.17
N TYR A 249 -7.03 6.11 -3.52
CA TYR A 249 -6.18 5.55 -4.57
C TYR A 249 -6.72 5.86 -5.97
#